data_AF-A0A5J4ZSU4-F1
#
_entry.id   AF-A0A5J4ZSU4-F1
#
_cell.length_a   1.000
_cell.length_b   1.000
_cell.length_c   1.000
_cell.angle_alpha   90.00
_cell.angle_beta   90.00
_cell.angle_gamma   90.00
#
_symmetry.space_group_name_H-M   'P 1'
#
loop_
_entity.id
_entity.type
_entity.pdbx_description
1 polymer ?
#
loop_
_entity_poly.entity_id
_entity_poly.type
_entity_poly.pdbx_seq_one_letter_code
_entity_poly.pdbx_strand_id
1 'polypeptide(L)'
;MVCGGMVWGLLVLSILAGLNAPGLKDDRLCSATYDYEDALSKAIMFLEGQRSGKLPASQRVKWRGDSALSDGNPDHVNLAGGHYDAGDSVKFGWPMAFTVSLLSWAAVEYQKGISSVKQLGPLRGAIRWGANFILRAHTQPTTLYTQVGDGNSDH
;
A
#
# COMPACT_ATOMS: atom_id res chain seq x y z
N MET A 1 7.20 6.05 79.22
CA MET A 1 5.95 5.38 78.81
C MET A 1 6.34 4.29 77.83
N VAL A 2 6.31 3.05 78.33
CA VAL A 2 6.21 1.72 77.70
C VAL A 2 6.58 1.51 76.20
N CYS A 3 7.58 0.63 76.02
CA CYS A 3 7.77 -0.49 75.07
C CYS A 3 7.42 -0.46 73.57
N GLY A 4 8.33 -1.11 72.83
CA GLY A 4 8.08 -1.99 71.67
C GLY A 4 8.64 -1.46 70.36
N GLY A 5 9.53 -2.10 69.60
CA GLY A 5 10.24 -3.38 69.61
C GLY A 5 11.09 -3.39 68.31
N MET A 6 12.40 -3.70 68.36
CA MET A 6 12.99 -4.98 67.90
C MET A 6 12.57 -5.33 66.44
N VAL A 7 13.45 -5.30 65.43
CA VAL A 7 14.42 -6.36 65.04
C VAL A 7 15.54 -5.72 64.20
N TRP A 8 16.80 -5.67 64.68
CA TRP A 8 18.00 -6.42 64.22
C TRP A 8 18.16 -6.47 62.67
N GLY A 9 19.23 -6.04 62.02
CA GLY A 9 20.64 -6.06 62.38
C GLY A 9 21.41 -6.83 61.29
N LEU A 10 22.52 -6.25 60.81
CA LEU A 10 23.58 -6.87 59.98
C LEU A 10 23.14 -7.15 58.51
N LEU A 11 23.91 -6.85 57.46
CA LEU A 11 25.35 -6.97 57.30
C LEU A 11 25.79 -6.13 56.08
N VAL A 12 26.59 -5.09 56.31
CA VAL A 12 27.45 -4.50 55.27
C VAL A 12 28.70 -5.36 55.21
N LEU A 13 28.73 -6.35 54.32
CA LEU A 13 29.98 -6.94 53.79
C LEU A 13 29.65 -7.89 52.63
N SER A 14 29.88 -7.44 51.39
CA SER A 14 30.23 -8.28 50.21
C SER A 14 30.39 -7.38 48.97
N ILE A 15 31.41 -6.52 48.98
CA ILE A 15 32.06 -6.12 47.72
C ILE A 15 33.11 -7.20 47.46
N LEU A 16 33.21 -7.68 46.20
CA LEU A 16 34.27 -8.53 45.60
C LEU A 16 33.95 -10.02 45.31
N ALA A 17 32.79 -10.33 44.74
CA ALA A 17 32.65 -11.53 43.90
C ALA A 17 31.61 -11.30 42.80
N GLY A 18 32.04 -10.94 41.59
CA GLY A 18 31.13 -10.77 40.46
C GLY A 18 31.71 -10.06 39.24
N LEU A 19 32.86 -9.40 39.37
CA LEU A 19 33.71 -9.02 38.23
C LEU A 19 34.33 -10.29 37.63
N ASN A 20 33.55 -11.02 36.84
CA ASN A 20 33.95 -11.99 35.78
C ASN A 20 32.80 -12.89 35.31
N ALA A 21 31.55 -12.41 35.36
CA ALA A 21 30.55 -12.93 34.43
C ALA A 21 30.69 -12.14 33.12
N PRO A 22 31.11 -12.73 31.98
CA PRO A 22 30.73 -12.16 30.71
C PRO A 22 29.21 -12.23 30.69
N GLY A 23 28.56 -11.11 31.05
CA GLY A 23 27.17 -10.91 30.74
C GLY A 23 27.02 -11.23 29.27
N LEU A 24 26.26 -12.27 28.96
CA LEU A 24 25.69 -12.46 27.63
C LEU A 24 24.98 -11.15 27.32
N LYS A 25 25.68 -10.27 26.60
CA LYS A 25 25.05 -9.25 25.79
C LYS A 25 24.27 -10.03 24.77
N ASP A 26 23.02 -10.35 25.10
CA ASP A 26 22.06 -10.69 24.09
C ASP A 26 21.70 -9.39 23.36
N ASP A 27 22.65 -8.91 22.55
CA ASP A 27 22.48 -7.81 21.60
C ASP A 27 21.70 -8.31 20.35
N ARG A 28 20.87 -9.36 20.47
CA ARG A 28 20.03 -9.88 19.38
C ARG A 28 18.54 -9.61 19.58
N LEU A 29 18.21 -8.42 20.10
CA LEU A 29 17.07 -7.74 19.51
C LEU A 29 17.47 -7.33 18.09
N CYS A 30 17.39 -8.28 17.16
CA CYS A 30 17.38 -8.00 15.74
C CYS A 30 16.17 -7.10 15.48
N SER A 31 16.36 -5.78 15.61
CA SER A 31 15.51 -4.82 14.93
C SER A 31 15.72 -5.12 13.45
N ALA A 32 14.89 -6.01 12.89
CA ALA A 32 14.91 -6.28 11.48
C ALA A 32 14.52 -4.98 10.79
N THR A 33 15.51 -4.28 10.24
CA THR A 33 15.28 -3.07 9.47
C THR A 33 14.57 -3.48 8.19
N TYR A 34 13.29 -3.14 8.05
CA TYR A 34 12.54 -3.41 6.83
C TYR A 34 12.92 -2.40 5.74
N ASP A 35 13.07 -2.89 4.52
CA ASP A 35 13.31 -2.04 3.35
C ASP A 35 11.98 -1.44 2.87
N TYR A 36 11.63 -0.28 3.44
CA TYR A 36 10.41 0.43 3.08
C TYR A 36 10.47 1.09 1.69
N GLU A 37 11.66 1.31 1.13
CA GLU A 37 11.81 1.79 -0.25
C GLU A 37 11.37 0.70 -1.23
N ASP A 38 11.88 -0.51 -1.05
CA ASP A 38 11.49 -1.67 -1.86
C ASP A 38 10.00 -1.99 -1.68
N ALA A 39 9.49 -1.96 -0.44
CA ALA A 39 8.08 -2.17 -0.15
C ALA A 39 7.18 -1.15 -0.88
N LEU A 40 7.52 0.14 -0.82
CA LEU A 40 6.76 1.19 -1.52
C LEU A 40 6.82 1.02 -3.05
N SER A 41 8.00 0.72 -3.59
CA SER A 41 8.18 0.48 -5.03
C SER A 41 7.30 -0.66 -5.54
N LYS A 42 7.24 -1.76 -4.80
CA LYS A 42 6.41 -2.93 -5.12
C LYS A 42 4.92 -2.64 -4.92
N ALA A 43 4.53 -1.92 -3.86
CA ALA A 43 3.15 -1.52 -3.64
C ALA A 43 2.59 -0.66 -4.79
N ILE A 44 3.41 0.25 -5.35
CA ILE A 44 2.99 1.02 -6.53
C ILE A 44 2.99 0.15 -7.79
N MET A 45 3.96 -0.76 -7.93
CA MET A 45 4.03 -1.69 -9.07
C MET A 45 2.84 -2.66 -9.10
N PHE A 46 2.27 -3.03 -7.95
CA PHE A 46 1.05 -3.82 -7.87
C PHE A 46 -0.09 -3.18 -8.69
N LEU A 47 -0.24 -1.85 -8.65
CA LEU A 47 -1.28 -1.17 -9.44
C LEU A 47 -1.03 -1.23 -10.95
N GLU A 48 0.23 -1.32 -11.41
CA GLU A 48 0.51 -1.64 -12.82
C GLU A 48 0.02 -3.05 -13.18
N GLY A 49 0.18 -3.98 -12.23
CA GLY A 49 -0.32 -5.35 -12.31
C GLY A 49 -1.84 -5.45 -12.34
N GLN A 50 -2.58 -4.40 -11.93
CA GLN A 50 -4.05 -4.38 -11.94
C GLN A 50 -4.65 -3.63 -13.14
N ARG A 51 -3.85 -3.01 -14.01
CA ARG A 51 -4.41 -2.20 -15.11
C ARG A 51 -5.25 -3.03 -16.09
N SER A 52 -6.45 -2.58 -16.40
CA SER A 52 -7.27 -3.04 -17.53
C SER A 52 -7.08 -2.10 -18.73
N GLY A 53 -7.45 -2.49 -19.95
CA GLY A 53 -7.37 -1.67 -21.16
C GLY A 53 -6.08 -1.86 -21.96
N LYS A 54 -5.81 -0.92 -22.87
CA LYS A 54 -4.59 -0.90 -23.69
C LYS A 54 -3.40 -0.41 -22.87
N LEU A 55 -2.44 -1.29 -22.58
CA LEU A 55 -1.33 -1.01 -21.68
C LEU A 55 -0.28 -0.10 -22.35
N PRO A 56 0.35 0.80 -21.58
CA PRO A 56 1.44 1.62 -22.11
C PRO A 56 2.68 0.75 -22.34
N ALA A 57 3.38 0.96 -23.45
CA ALA A 57 4.62 0.24 -23.78
C ALA A 57 5.71 0.39 -22.69
N SER A 58 5.66 1.51 -21.95
CA SER A 58 6.57 1.82 -20.84
C SER A 58 6.23 1.09 -19.52
N GLN A 59 5.18 0.29 -19.45
CA GLN A 59 4.83 -0.47 -18.23
C GLN A 59 5.96 -1.41 -17.82
N ARG A 60 6.22 -1.50 -16.50
CA ARG A 60 7.26 -2.37 -15.93
C ARG A 60 6.82 -3.84 -15.88
N VAL A 61 5.55 -4.08 -15.57
CA VAL A 61 4.95 -5.41 -15.48
C VAL A 61 4.78 -6.03 -16.87
N LYS A 62 5.68 -6.95 -17.25
CA LYS A 62 5.75 -7.54 -18.62
C LYS A 62 4.88 -8.76 -18.85
N TRP A 63 4.34 -9.37 -17.80
CA TRP A 63 3.47 -10.55 -17.91
C TRP A 63 1.98 -10.19 -18.12
N ARG A 64 1.63 -8.89 -18.06
CA ARG A 64 0.30 -8.38 -18.41
C ARG A 64 0.26 -7.94 -19.87
N GLY A 65 -0.89 -8.15 -20.53
CA GLY A 65 -1.17 -7.69 -21.89
C GLY A 65 -2.44 -6.82 -21.96
N ASP A 66 -2.72 -6.28 -23.14
CA ASP A 66 -3.94 -5.52 -23.40
C ASP A 66 -5.19 -6.38 -23.10
N SER A 67 -6.16 -5.81 -22.38
CA SER A 67 -7.38 -6.52 -21.98
C SER A 67 -8.61 -5.60 -21.96
N ALA A 68 -9.81 -6.20 -21.99
CA ALA A 68 -11.10 -5.51 -21.83
C ALA A 68 -11.26 -4.24 -22.72
N LEU A 69 -10.83 -4.35 -23.98
CA LEU A 69 -10.80 -3.23 -24.93
C LEU A 69 -12.20 -2.84 -25.45
N SER A 70 -13.18 -3.73 -25.27
CA SER A 70 -14.58 -3.56 -25.66
C SER A 70 -15.48 -3.06 -24.54
N ASP A 71 -14.92 -2.72 -23.38
CA ASP A 71 -15.68 -2.26 -22.23
C ASP A 71 -16.48 -0.99 -22.54
N GLY A 72 -17.80 -1.05 -22.32
CA GLY A 72 -18.75 0.03 -22.62
C GLY A 72 -19.42 -0.06 -23.99
N ASN A 73 -19.02 -1.01 -24.86
CA ASN A 73 -19.61 -1.17 -26.20
C ASN A 73 -21.15 -1.33 -26.21
N PRO A 74 -21.80 -2.12 -25.31
CA PRO A 74 -23.25 -2.27 -25.31
C PRO A 74 -24.03 -0.96 -25.17
N ASP A 75 -23.42 0.03 -24.51
CA ASP A 75 -24.00 1.35 -24.27
C ASP A 75 -23.38 2.43 -25.16
N HIS A 76 -22.59 2.04 -26.17
CA HIS A 76 -21.90 2.94 -27.10
C HIS A 76 -20.97 3.97 -26.42
N VAL A 77 -20.35 3.58 -25.30
CA VAL A 77 -19.37 4.40 -24.56
C VAL A 77 -18.01 3.70 -24.50
N ASN A 78 -16.94 4.47 -24.29
CA ASN A 78 -15.60 3.89 -24.12
C ASN A 78 -15.23 3.85 -22.64
N LEU A 79 -15.31 2.66 -22.06
CA LEU A 79 -14.95 2.39 -20.68
C LEU A 79 -13.68 1.53 -20.55
N ALA A 80 -12.86 1.41 -21.60
CA ALA A 80 -11.57 0.73 -21.49
C ALA A 80 -10.62 1.47 -20.53
N GLY A 81 -9.73 0.73 -19.85
CA GLY A 81 -8.82 1.26 -18.85
C GLY A 81 -9.27 1.00 -17.41
N GLY A 82 -8.65 1.69 -16.46
CA GLY A 82 -8.93 1.54 -15.03
C GLY A 82 -8.15 0.37 -14.41
N HIS A 83 -8.47 0.04 -13.17
CA HIS A 83 -7.89 -1.11 -12.47
C HIS A 83 -8.95 -2.19 -12.27
N TYR A 84 -8.56 -3.45 -12.37
CA TYR A 84 -9.34 -4.55 -11.80
C TYR A 84 -9.30 -4.46 -10.28
N ASP A 85 -10.41 -4.83 -9.64
CA ASP A 85 -10.62 -4.55 -8.23
C ASP A 85 -9.72 -5.39 -7.32
N ALA A 86 -9.70 -6.70 -7.53
CA ALA A 86 -8.96 -7.63 -6.69
C ALA A 86 -8.27 -8.72 -7.52
N GLY A 87 -8.57 -9.99 -7.25
CA GLY A 87 -8.11 -11.13 -8.04
C GLY A 87 -8.99 -11.45 -9.26
N ASP A 88 -10.08 -10.71 -9.40
CA ASP A 88 -11.07 -10.81 -10.46
C ASP A 88 -10.80 -9.78 -11.58
N SER A 89 -11.66 -9.74 -12.59
CA SER A 89 -11.59 -8.80 -13.71
C SER A 89 -12.76 -7.81 -13.77
N VAL A 90 -13.59 -7.74 -12.72
CA VAL A 90 -14.58 -6.68 -12.57
C VAL A 90 -13.90 -5.36 -12.21
N LYS A 91 -14.43 -4.26 -12.76
CA LYS A 91 -14.03 -2.90 -12.39
C LYS A 91 -15.09 -2.27 -11.49
N PHE A 92 -14.93 -2.39 -10.19
CA PHE A 92 -15.79 -1.73 -9.22
C PHE A 92 -15.34 -0.26 -9.01
N GLY A 93 -16.20 0.68 -9.40
CA GLY A 93 -15.88 2.10 -9.43
C GLY A 93 -15.64 2.73 -8.05
N TRP A 94 -16.37 2.28 -7.03
CA TRP A 94 -16.19 2.77 -5.66
C TRP A 94 -14.79 2.46 -5.12
N PRO A 95 -14.38 1.19 -4.94
CA PRO A 95 -13.04 0.88 -4.38
C PRO A 95 -11.91 1.44 -5.25
N MET A 96 -12.10 1.53 -6.56
CA MET A 96 -11.15 2.24 -7.43
C MET A 96 -11.04 3.73 -7.11
N ALA A 97 -12.16 4.44 -6.95
CA ALA A 97 -12.17 5.87 -6.62
C ALA A 97 -11.58 6.13 -5.22
N PHE A 98 -11.87 5.25 -4.26
CA PHE A 98 -11.25 5.28 -2.93
C PHE A 98 -9.73 5.13 -3.02
N THR A 99 -9.25 4.14 -3.77
CA THR A 99 -7.81 3.89 -3.99
C THR A 99 -7.13 5.10 -4.63
N VAL A 100 -7.69 5.65 -5.71
CA VAL A 100 -7.15 6.85 -6.39
C VAL A 100 -7.08 8.04 -5.43
N SER A 101 -8.09 8.21 -4.57
CA SER A 101 -8.13 9.28 -3.57
C SER A 101 -7.01 9.14 -2.54
N LEU A 102 -6.82 7.95 -1.97
CA LEU A 102 -5.74 7.70 -1.00
C LEU A 102 -4.35 7.84 -1.61
N LEU A 103 -4.14 7.35 -2.83
CA LEU A 103 -2.86 7.53 -3.54
C LEU A 103 -2.57 9.01 -3.78
N SER A 104 -3.60 9.79 -4.16
CA SER A 104 -3.49 11.23 -4.37
C SER A 104 -3.16 11.97 -3.08
N TRP A 105 -3.82 11.60 -1.98
CA TRP A 105 -3.49 12.15 -0.67
C TRP A 105 -2.05 11.83 -0.27
N ALA A 106 -1.62 10.57 -0.41
CA ALA A 106 -0.24 10.18 -0.12
C ALA A 106 0.79 10.96 -0.96
N ALA A 107 0.49 11.19 -2.25
CA ALA A 107 1.35 11.98 -3.13
C ALA A 107 1.50 13.44 -2.70
N VAL A 108 0.46 14.03 -2.11
CA VAL A 108 0.47 15.40 -1.58
C VAL A 108 1.20 15.45 -0.24
N GLU A 109 0.79 14.59 0.71
CA GLU A 109 1.28 14.60 2.09
C GLU A 109 2.76 14.22 2.17
N TYR A 110 3.16 13.15 1.46
CA TYR A 110 4.50 12.56 1.57
C TYR A 110 5.36 12.82 0.34
N GLN A 111 5.08 13.89 -0.41
CA GLN A 111 5.73 14.18 -1.70
C GLN A 111 7.27 14.07 -1.63
N LYS A 112 7.88 14.67 -0.60
CA LYS A 112 9.35 14.69 -0.43
C LYS A 112 9.93 13.28 -0.24
N GLY A 113 9.34 12.48 0.66
CA GLY A 113 9.81 11.12 0.95
C GLY A 113 9.62 10.16 -0.22
N ILE A 114 8.48 10.26 -0.91
CA ILE A 114 8.22 9.44 -2.11
C ILE A 114 9.14 9.86 -3.27
N SER A 115 9.49 11.15 -3.36
CA SER A 115 10.44 11.64 -4.37
C SER A 115 11.88 11.22 -4.11
N SER A 116 12.33 11.18 -2.85
CA SER A 116 13.72 10.80 -2.53
C SER A 116 14.06 9.38 -2.94
N VAL A 117 13.05 8.50 -3.01
CA VAL A 117 13.17 7.11 -3.48
C VAL A 117 12.67 6.91 -4.92
N LYS A 118 12.52 8.00 -5.70
CA LYS A 118 12.16 8.00 -7.12
C LYS A 118 10.80 7.34 -7.45
N GLN A 119 9.88 7.26 -6.50
CA GLN A 119 8.57 6.63 -6.69
C GLN A 119 7.43 7.62 -7.02
N LEU A 120 7.69 8.93 -7.00
CA LEU A 120 6.64 9.92 -7.25
C LEU A 120 6.08 9.85 -8.67
N GLY A 121 6.93 9.57 -9.67
CA GLY A 121 6.52 9.37 -11.06
C GLY A 121 5.60 8.16 -11.24
N PRO A 122 6.04 6.95 -10.83
CA PRO A 122 5.19 5.75 -10.80
C PRO A 122 3.85 5.95 -10.07
N LEU A 123 3.86 6.57 -8.88
CA LEU A 123 2.65 6.86 -8.11
C LEU A 123 1.68 7.75 -8.88
N ARG A 124 2.17 8.86 -9.45
CA ARG A 124 1.35 9.74 -10.31
C ARG A 124 0.81 9.01 -11.54
N GLY A 125 1.59 8.07 -12.08
CA GLY A 125 1.14 7.19 -13.16
C GLY A 125 -0.05 6.31 -12.76
N ALA A 126 -0.01 5.71 -11.56
CA ALA A 126 -1.12 4.91 -11.04
C ALA A 126 -2.37 5.77 -10.77
N ILE A 127 -2.21 6.94 -10.14
CA ILE A 127 -3.29 7.92 -9.91
C ILE A 127 -3.94 8.30 -11.24
N ARG A 128 -3.13 8.69 -12.23
CA ARG A 128 -3.61 9.12 -13.55
C ARG A 128 -4.36 8.00 -14.26
N TRP A 129 -3.91 6.75 -14.14
CA TRP A 129 -4.57 5.61 -14.77
C TRP A 129 -6.01 5.43 -14.27
N GLY A 130 -6.20 5.42 -12.95
CA GLY A 130 -7.52 5.30 -12.34
C GLY A 130 -8.38 6.54 -12.54
N ALA A 131 -7.83 7.74 -12.35
CA ALA A 131 -8.55 9.00 -12.54
C ALA A 131 -9.05 9.16 -13.99
N ASN A 132 -8.23 8.78 -14.98
CA ASN A 132 -8.66 8.80 -16.38
C ASN A 132 -9.83 7.86 -16.67
N PHE A 133 -9.91 6.71 -16.00
CA PHE A 133 -11.07 5.82 -16.10
C PHE A 133 -12.31 6.46 -15.47
N ILE A 134 -12.20 7.01 -14.26
CA ILE A 134 -13.31 7.69 -13.57
C ILE A 134 -13.85 8.86 -14.42
N LEU A 135 -12.95 9.63 -15.04
CA LEU A 135 -13.33 10.69 -15.98
C LEU A 135 -14.04 10.16 -17.22
N ARG A 136 -13.58 9.04 -17.81
CA ARG A 136 -14.27 8.40 -18.93
C ARG A 136 -15.63 7.82 -18.54
N ALA A 137 -15.76 7.33 -17.31
CA ALA A 137 -16.99 6.78 -16.78
C ALA A 137 -18.07 7.85 -16.54
N HIS A 138 -17.68 9.11 -16.36
CA HIS A 138 -18.60 10.26 -16.33
C HIS A 138 -18.94 10.71 -17.75
N THR A 139 -19.88 10.03 -18.40
CA THR A 139 -20.15 10.16 -19.83
C THR A 139 -21.06 11.33 -20.18
N GLN A 140 -21.84 11.82 -19.21
CA GLN A 140 -22.75 12.96 -19.32
C GLN A 140 -22.82 13.69 -17.96
N PRO A 141 -23.31 14.94 -17.88
CA PRO A 141 -23.33 15.72 -16.63
C PRO A 141 -23.91 14.98 -15.42
N THR A 142 -24.91 14.13 -15.64
CA THR A 142 -25.63 13.37 -14.60
C THR A 142 -25.47 11.86 -14.70
N THR A 143 -24.55 11.36 -15.55
CA THR A 143 -24.38 9.92 -15.79
C THR A 143 -22.96 9.50 -15.43
N LEU A 144 -22.86 8.55 -14.50
CA LEU A 144 -21.60 7.96 -14.07
C LEU A 144 -21.72 6.43 -14.12
N TYR A 145 -20.86 5.79 -14.89
CA TYR A 145 -20.70 4.34 -14.88
C TYR A 145 -19.91 3.91 -13.64
N THR A 146 -20.53 3.14 -12.76
CA THR A 146 -19.91 2.71 -11.50
C THR A 146 -19.35 1.29 -11.54
N GLN A 147 -19.63 0.53 -12.59
CA GLN A 147 -19.17 -0.85 -12.73
C GLN A 147 -19.03 -1.23 -14.20
N VAL A 148 -18.04 -2.08 -14.50
CA VAL A 148 -17.96 -2.82 -15.76
C VAL A 148 -17.59 -4.27 -15.44
N GLY A 149 -18.35 -5.21 -15.99
CA GLY A 149 -18.31 -6.63 -15.63
C GLY A 149 -19.48 -7.03 -14.73
N ASP A 150 -19.89 -8.28 -14.86
CA ASP A 150 -20.85 -8.94 -13.96
C ASP A 150 -20.07 -9.86 -13.02
N GLY A 151 -20.26 -9.72 -11.71
CA GLY A 151 -19.48 -10.45 -10.72
C GLY A 151 -19.66 -11.97 -10.80
N ASN A 152 -20.87 -12.46 -11.09
CA ASN A 152 -21.12 -13.90 -11.15
C ASN A 152 -20.49 -14.55 -12.39
N SER A 153 -20.47 -13.84 -13.51
CA SER A 153 -19.90 -14.35 -14.76
C SER A 153 -18.37 -14.28 -14.80
N ASP A 154 -17.79 -13.39 -14.00
CA ASP A 154 -16.35 -13.13 -13.96
C ASP A 154 -15.58 -14.06 -13.00
N HIS A 155 -16.24 -14.54 -11.94
CA HIS A 155 -15.67 -15.38 -10.87
C HIS A 155 -15.81 -16.88 -11.14
#